data_AF-A0A0M9E7A5-F1
#
_entry.id   AF-A0A0M9E7A5-F1
#
_cell.length_a   1.000
_cell.length_b   1.000
_cell.length_c   1.000
_cell.angle_alpha   90.00
_cell.angle_beta   90.00
_cell.angle_gamma   90.00
#
_symmetry.space_group_name_H-M   'P 1'
#
loop_
_entity.id
_entity.type
_entity.pdbx_description
1 polymer ?
#
loop_
_entity_poly.entity_id
_entity_poly.type
_entity_poly.pdbx_seq_one_letter_code
_entity_poly.pdbx_strand_id
1 'polypeptide(L)'
;LYLKEVEDQIKRVGLELERTQEKVKKKKQERSNLLKEVDMIKQNKHKKNKEELNKIEKYRKEVKQVKQKNIEIREELMKSHNVTTKLEKELNKVKQDNKKLLSKVKQSGKQLVENSIKVKQKEKSKKINIDGWSVQKSGGYFRMFKKINGQVHGIYIGKNLDKKIAQKKIKLFNKKLNG
;
A
#
# COMPACT_ATOMS: atom_id res chain seq x y z
N LEU A 1 80.83 -22.53 92.13
CA LEU A 1 80.85 -22.02 90.74
C LEU A 1 79.74 -22.65 89.90
N TYR A 2 79.66 -23.98 89.81
CA TYR A 2 78.66 -24.70 88.98
C TYR A 2 77.18 -24.42 89.31
N LEU A 3 76.79 -24.39 90.60
CA LEU A 3 75.40 -24.15 91.01
C LEU A 3 74.84 -22.79 90.56
N LYS A 4 75.66 -21.72 90.65
CA LYS A 4 75.26 -20.37 90.26
C LYS A 4 75.02 -20.25 88.75
N GLU A 5 75.83 -20.95 87.96
CA GLU A 5 75.68 -20.99 86.51
C GLU A 5 74.38 -21.71 86.09
N VAL A 6 74.05 -22.81 86.77
CA VAL A 6 72.78 -23.52 86.57
C VAL A 6 71.57 -22.64 86.95
N GLU A 7 71.65 -21.91 88.07
CA GLU A 7 70.59 -20.97 88.49
C GLU A 7 70.39 -19.83 87.47
N ASP A 8 71.48 -19.26 86.94
CA ASP A 8 71.41 -18.20 85.92
C ASP A 8 70.90 -18.73 84.57
N GLN A 9 71.15 -19.99 84.23
CA GLN A 9 70.55 -20.65 83.08
C GLN A 9 69.04 -20.87 83.28
N ILE A 10 68.61 -21.37 84.45
CA ILE A 10 67.19 -21.55 84.79
C ILE A 10 66.43 -20.21 84.70
N LYS A 11 66.99 -19.13 85.23
CA LYS A 11 66.39 -17.78 85.13
C LYS A 11 66.25 -17.31 83.68
N ARG A 12 67.28 -17.49 82.85
CA ARG A 12 67.24 -17.12 81.42
C ARG A 12 66.15 -17.91 80.69
N VAL A 13 66.12 -19.23 80.87
CA VAL A 13 65.10 -20.10 80.28
C VAL A 13 63.70 -19.73 80.76
N GLY A 14 63.52 -19.41 82.05
CA GLY A 14 62.24 -18.95 82.59
C GLY A 14 61.72 -17.68 81.92
N LEU A 15 62.60 -16.67 81.75
CA LEU A 15 62.26 -15.42 81.05
C LEU A 15 61.95 -15.65 79.56
N GLU A 16 62.68 -16.53 78.88
CA GLU A 16 62.41 -16.89 77.48
C GLU A 16 61.07 -17.62 77.33
N LEU A 17 60.75 -18.51 78.27
CA LEU A 17 59.48 -19.23 78.30
C LEU A 17 58.31 -18.26 78.46
N GLU A 18 58.39 -17.31 79.39
CA GLU A 18 57.36 -16.29 79.62
C GLU A 18 57.14 -15.41 78.38
N ARG A 19 58.23 -14.92 77.76
CA ARG A 19 58.16 -14.16 76.50
C ARG A 19 57.50 -14.97 75.38
N THR A 20 57.81 -16.25 75.30
CA THR A 20 57.23 -17.16 74.29
C THR A 20 55.75 -17.39 74.55
N GLN A 21 55.33 -17.58 75.80
CA GLN A 21 53.92 -17.72 76.17
C GLN A 21 53.11 -16.46 75.82
N GLU A 22 53.65 -15.27 76.07
CA GLU A 22 52.99 -14.02 75.71
C GLU A 22 52.83 -13.88 74.18
N LYS A 23 53.88 -14.21 73.41
CA LYS A 23 53.81 -14.27 71.93
C LYS A 23 52.75 -15.25 71.45
N VAL A 24 52.65 -16.44 72.06
CA VAL A 24 51.62 -17.43 71.72
C VAL A 24 50.22 -16.91 72.02
N LYS A 25 50.01 -16.22 73.16
CA LYS A 25 48.72 -15.59 73.49
C LYS A 25 48.33 -14.54 72.45
N LYS A 26 49.26 -13.65 72.07
CA LYS A 26 49.04 -12.64 71.01
C LYS A 26 48.67 -13.28 69.68
N LYS A 27 49.43 -14.29 69.23
CA LYS A 27 49.14 -15.03 68.00
C LYS A 27 47.79 -15.77 68.03
N LYS A 28 47.38 -16.31 69.18
CA LYS A 28 46.05 -16.92 69.35
C LYS A 28 44.94 -15.88 69.19
N GLN A 29 45.11 -14.70 69.76
CA GLN A 29 44.15 -13.60 69.62
C GLN A 29 44.06 -13.10 68.18
N GLU A 30 45.19 -12.90 67.51
CA GLU A 30 45.25 -12.53 66.08
C GLU A 30 44.52 -13.58 65.22
N ARG A 31 44.80 -14.87 65.43
CA ARG A 31 44.13 -15.96 64.72
C ARG A 31 42.62 -15.93 64.94
N SER A 32 42.16 -15.67 66.17
CA SER A 32 40.73 -15.56 66.48
C SER A 32 40.07 -14.39 65.73
N ASN A 33 40.73 -13.23 65.68
CA ASN A 33 40.23 -12.07 64.95
C ASN A 33 40.17 -12.32 63.43
N LEU A 34 41.22 -12.91 62.86
CA LEU A 34 41.26 -13.29 61.45
C LEU A 34 40.17 -14.30 61.08
N LEU A 35 39.85 -15.24 61.97
CA LEU A 35 38.77 -16.21 61.74
C LEU A 35 37.42 -15.51 61.57
N LYS A 36 37.12 -14.54 62.45
CA LYS A 36 35.88 -13.74 62.39
C LYS A 36 35.81 -12.92 61.10
N GLU A 37 36.92 -12.32 60.69
CA GLU A 37 37.00 -11.54 59.45
C GLU A 37 36.75 -12.41 58.22
N VAL A 38 37.36 -13.59 58.17
CA VAL A 38 37.13 -14.57 57.10
C VAL A 38 35.65 -14.98 57.02
N ASP A 39 34.99 -15.22 58.15
CA ASP A 39 33.58 -15.59 58.17
C ASP A 39 32.67 -14.45 57.71
N MET A 40 32.94 -13.21 58.11
CA MET A 40 32.23 -12.03 57.60
C MET A 40 32.41 -11.87 56.10
N ILE A 41 33.63 -12.03 55.57
CA ILE A 41 33.91 -11.95 54.14
C ILE A 41 33.14 -13.03 53.38
N LYS A 42 33.11 -14.27 53.88
CA LYS A 42 32.36 -15.38 53.27
C LYS A 42 30.86 -15.07 53.21
N GLN A 43 30.27 -14.59 54.29
CA GLN A 43 28.84 -14.24 54.35
C GLN A 43 28.51 -13.10 53.38
N ASN A 44 29.32 -12.05 53.37
CA ASN A 44 29.13 -10.91 52.45
C ASN A 44 29.25 -11.33 50.99
N LYS A 45 30.25 -12.17 50.66
CA LYS A 45 30.43 -12.70 49.31
C LYS A 45 29.24 -13.57 48.90
N HIS A 46 28.76 -14.43 49.79
CA HIS A 46 27.59 -15.26 49.52
C HIS A 46 26.34 -14.42 49.26
N LYS A 47 26.11 -13.35 50.06
CA LYS A 47 24.99 -12.42 49.86
C LYS A 47 25.07 -11.74 48.50
N LYS A 48 26.23 -11.18 48.13
CA LYS A 48 26.44 -10.55 46.82
C LYS A 48 26.18 -11.53 45.67
N ASN A 49 26.74 -12.74 45.75
CA ASN A 49 26.53 -13.77 44.73
C ASN A 49 25.05 -14.14 44.58
N LYS A 50 24.30 -14.23 45.69
CA LYS A 50 22.86 -14.50 45.66
C LYS A 50 22.07 -13.38 44.97
N GLU A 51 22.42 -12.13 45.23
CA GLU A 51 21.80 -10.98 44.56
C GLU A 51 22.10 -10.97 43.05
N GLU A 52 23.34 -11.29 42.65
CA GLU A 52 23.71 -11.41 41.23
C GLU A 52 22.99 -12.57 40.54
N LEU A 53 22.86 -13.73 41.20
CA LEU A 53 22.10 -14.87 40.67
C LEU A 53 20.63 -14.51 40.42
N ASN A 54 20.00 -13.79 41.35
CA ASN A 54 18.62 -13.32 41.18
C ASN A 54 18.49 -12.38 39.97
N LYS A 55 19.46 -11.48 39.76
CA LYS A 55 19.48 -10.60 38.58
C LYS A 55 19.63 -11.41 37.29
N ILE A 56 20.53 -12.40 37.25
CA ILE A 56 20.72 -13.29 36.11
C ILE A 56 19.44 -14.06 35.79
N GLU A 57 18.73 -14.56 36.80
CA GLU A 57 17.48 -15.28 36.59
C GLU A 57 16.39 -14.39 35.99
N LYS A 58 16.29 -13.14 36.46
CA LYS A 58 15.38 -12.14 35.88
C LYS A 58 15.70 -11.89 34.41
N TYR A 59 16.96 -11.64 34.07
CA TYR A 59 17.36 -11.44 32.68
C TYR A 59 17.12 -12.67 31.81
N ARG A 60 17.31 -13.89 32.33
CA ARG A 60 16.98 -15.13 31.61
C ARG A 60 15.49 -15.21 31.25
N LYS A 61 14.60 -14.78 32.15
CA LYS A 61 13.15 -14.74 31.89
C LYS A 61 12.81 -13.69 30.81
N GLU A 62 13.38 -12.50 30.90
CA GLU A 62 13.20 -11.45 29.90
C GLU A 62 13.69 -11.88 28.51
N VAL A 63 14.87 -12.51 28.42
CA VAL A 63 15.39 -13.03 27.15
C VAL A 63 14.46 -14.09 26.54
N LYS A 64 13.88 -14.98 27.35
CA LYS A 64 12.89 -15.96 26.85
C LYS A 64 11.65 -15.28 26.27
N GLN A 65 11.12 -14.25 26.96
CA GLN A 65 9.97 -13.49 26.47
C GLN A 65 10.28 -12.75 25.17
N VAL A 66 11.46 -12.11 25.07
CA VAL A 66 11.90 -11.42 23.85
C VAL A 66 12.05 -12.40 22.69
N LYS A 67 12.62 -13.60 22.93
CA LYS A 67 12.72 -14.64 21.90
C LYS A 67 11.36 -15.06 21.38
N GLN A 68 10.38 -15.25 22.27
CA GLN A 68 9.03 -15.63 21.90
C GLN A 68 8.36 -14.55 21.05
N LYS A 69 8.41 -13.28 21.49
CA LYS A 69 7.87 -12.14 20.71
C LYS A 69 8.52 -12.01 19.33
N ASN A 70 9.83 -12.26 19.22
CA ASN A 70 10.53 -12.23 17.94
C ASN A 70 10.07 -13.32 16.97
N ILE A 71 9.64 -14.48 17.47
CA ILE A 71 9.06 -15.55 16.64
C ILE A 71 7.70 -15.08 16.11
N GLU A 72 6.84 -14.57 16.99
CA GLU A 72 5.50 -14.07 16.63
C GLU A 72 5.57 -12.97 15.57
N ILE A 73 6.44 -11.97 15.77
CA ILE A 73 6.66 -10.88 14.80
C ILE A 73 7.10 -11.42 13.44
N ARG A 74 7.99 -12.42 13.40
CA ARG A 74 8.45 -13.01 12.13
C ARG A 74 7.32 -13.72 11.40
N GLU A 75 6.44 -14.41 12.11
CA GLU A 75 5.28 -15.07 11.52
C GLU A 75 4.29 -14.06 10.95
N GLU A 76 4.01 -12.98 11.68
CA GLU A 76 3.16 -11.88 11.19
C GLU A 76 3.75 -11.19 9.96
N LEU A 77 5.07 -10.96 9.96
CA LEU A 77 5.79 -10.40 8.82
C LEU A 77 5.64 -11.29 7.57
N MET A 78 5.79 -12.60 7.72
CA MET A 78 5.59 -13.55 6.61
C MET A 78 4.16 -13.54 6.09
N LYS A 79 3.16 -13.51 6.98
CA LYS A 79 1.75 -13.41 6.59
C LYS A 79 1.49 -12.12 5.81
N SER A 80 1.97 -10.99 6.32
CA SER A 80 1.85 -9.68 5.66
C SER A 80 2.52 -9.68 4.28
N HIS A 81 3.75 -10.20 4.18
CA HIS A 81 4.46 -10.30 2.91
C HIS A 81 3.68 -11.11 1.87
N ASN A 82 3.15 -12.28 2.26
CA ASN A 82 2.35 -13.12 1.38
C ASN A 82 1.08 -12.41 0.87
N VAL A 83 0.41 -11.62 1.72
CA VAL A 83 -0.76 -10.82 1.32
C VAL A 83 -0.34 -9.74 0.33
N THR A 84 0.74 -9.01 0.61
CA THR A 84 1.26 -7.97 -0.29
C THR A 84 1.60 -8.54 -1.67
N THR A 85 2.30 -9.67 -1.75
CA THR A 85 2.62 -10.32 -3.03
C THR A 85 1.37 -10.76 -3.80
N LYS A 86 0.31 -11.21 -3.11
CA LYS A 86 -0.97 -11.55 -3.76
C LYS A 86 -1.65 -10.30 -4.32
N LEU A 87 -1.74 -9.24 -3.52
CA LEU A 87 -2.35 -7.96 -3.94
C LEU A 87 -1.59 -7.32 -5.10
N GLU A 88 -0.26 -7.39 -5.12
CA GLU A 88 0.55 -6.91 -6.25
C GLU A 88 0.23 -7.66 -7.55
N LYS A 89 0.09 -8.99 -7.48
CA LYS A 89 -0.31 -9.80 -8.64
C LYS A 89 -1.70 -9.44 -9.13
N GLU A 90 -2.67 -9.26 -8.23
CA GLU A 90 -4.04 -8.85 -8.57
C GLU A 90 -4.07 -7.44 -9.19
N LEU A 91 -3.36 -6.49 -8.60
CA LEU A 91 -3.25 -5.12 -9.10
C LEU A 91 -2.67 -5.09 -10.51
N ASN A 92 -1.65 -5.90 -10.79
CA ASN A 92 -1.05 -6.00 -12.11
C ASN A 92 -2.02 -6.58 -13.16
N LYS A 93 -2.82 -7.59 -12.78
CA LYS A 93 -3.90 -8.12 -13.65
C LYS A 93 -4.92 -7.03 -13.97
N VAL A 94 -5.42 -6.33 -12.95
CA VAL A 94 -6.41 -5.25 -13.13
C VAL A 94 -5.85 -4.13 -14.02
N LYS A 95 -4.59 -3.72 -13.82
CA LYS A 95 -3.92 -2.73 -14.70
C LYS A 95 -3.87 -3.21 -16.15
N GLN A 96 -3.53 -4.48 -16.38
CA GLN A 96 -3.46 -5.04 -17.72
C GLN A 96 -4.84 -5.10 -18.39
N ASP A 97 -5.88 -5.50 -17.66
CA ASP A 97 -7.23 -5.60 -18.20
C ASP A 97 -7.84 -4.23 -18.45
N ASN A 98 -7.62 -3.26 -17.56
CA ASN A 98 -7.99 -1.86 -17.79
C ASN A 98 -7.33 -1.31 -19.07
N LYS A 99 -6.05 -1.62 -19.30
CA LYS A 99 -5.36 -1.20 -20.54
C LYS A 99 -6.03 -1.79 -21.79
N LYS A 100 -6.41 -3.09 -21.75
CA LYS A 100 -7.13 -3.75 -22.86
C LYS A 100 -8.52 -3.13 -23.09
N LEU A 101 -9.27 -2.88 -22.02
CA LEU A 101 -10.60 -2.26 -22.11
C LEU A 101 -10.51 -0.84 -22.69
N LEU A 102 -9.56 -0.04 -22.22
CA LEU A 102 -9.29 1.30 -22.77
C LEU A 102 -8.97 1.27 -24.27
N SER A 103 -8.17 0.31 -24.74
CA SER A 103 -7.91 0.16 -26.18
C SER A 103 -9.17 -0.19 -26.97
N LYS A 104 -10.02 -1.09 -26.45
CA LYS A 104 -11.30 -1.46 -27.09
C LYS A 104 -12.27 -0.28 -27.17
N VAL A 105 -12.39 0.49 -26.09
CA VAL A 105 -13.24 1.68 -26.03
C VAL A 105 -12.76 2.73 -27.03
N LYS A 106 -11.45 3.00 -27.08
CA LYS A 106 -10.86 3.94 -28.06
C LYS A 106 -11.14 3.51 -29.50
N GLN A 107 -10.98 2.22 -29.82
CA GLN A 107 -11.25 1.70 -31.16
C GLN A 107 -12.74 1.81 -31.53
N SER A 108 -13.63 1.43 -30.61
CA SER A 108 -15.07 1.53 -30.81
C SER A 108 -15.51 2.99 -31.00
N GLY A 109 -14.96 3.92 -30.21
CA GLY A 109 -15.20 5.35 -30.36
C GLY A 109 -14.80 5.88 -31.73
N LYS A 110 -13.61 5.48 -32.25
CA LYS A 110 -13.18 5.86 -33.61
C LYS A 110 -14.16 5.35 -34.68
N GLN A 111 -14.58 4.09 -34.60
CA GLN A 111 -15.55 3.51 -35.55
C GLN A 111 -16.89 4.24 -35.52
N LEU A 112 -17.40 4.62 -34.34
CA LEU A 112 -18.64 5.37 -34.22
C LEU A 112 -18.54 6.76 -34.86
N VAL A 113 -17.40 7.44 -34.72
CA VAL A 113 -17.14 8.74 -35.36
C VAL A 113 -17.12 8.59 -36.88
N GLU A 114 -16.38 7.61 -37.40
CA GLU A 114 -16.32 7.33 -38.85
C GLU A 114 -17.69 6.98 -39.43
N ASN A 115 -18.46 6.15 -38.75
CA ASN A 115 -19.81 5.77 -39.17
C ASN A 115 -20.75 6.98 -39.16
N SER A 116 -20.66 7.86 -38.15
CA SER A 116 -21.46 9.08 -38.07
C SER A 116 -21.17 10.05 -39.23
N ILE A 117 -19.91 10.16 -39.66
CA ILE A 117 -19.51 10.98 -40.81
C ILE A 117 -20.10 10.41 -42.11
N LYS A 118 -20.03 9.09 -42.30
CA LYS A 118 -20.60 8.40 -43.48
C LYS A 118 -22.12 8.56 -43.57
N VAL A 119 -22.84 8.48 -42.44
CA VAL A 119 -24.30 8.69 -42.41
C VAL A 119 -24.66 10.13 -42.80
N LYS A 120 -23.98 11.14 -42.24
CA LYS A 120 -24.21 12.56 -42.59
C LYS A 120 -23.94 12.89 -44.06
N GLN A 121 -23.01 12.19 -44.71
CA GLN A 121 -22.74 12.38 -46.14
C GLN A 121 -23.83 11.78 -47.04
N LYS A 122 -24.46 10.66 -46.65
CA LYS A 122 -25.54 10.03 -47.43
C LYS A 122 -26.87 10.80 -47.37
N GLU A 123 -27.14 11.54 -46.30
CA GLU A 123 -28.38 12.32 -46.17
C GLU A 123 -28.42 13.59 -47.04
N LYS A 124 -27.27 14.09 -47.50
CA LYS A 124 -27.18 15.36 -48.25
C LYS A 124 -27.54 15.28 -49.74
N SER A 125 -27.89 14.12 -50.32
CA SER A 125 -27.89 13.97 -51.79
C SER A 125 -29.08 13.25 -52.45
N LYS A 126 -30.31 13.44 -51.96
CA LYS A 126 -31.51 13.13 -52.78
C LYS A 126 -32.32 14.39 -53.08
N LYS A 127 -31.98 15.08 -54.18
CA LYS A 127 -32.86 16.07 -54.79
C LYS A 127 -34.14 15.35 -55.22
N ILE A 128 -35.25 15.65 -54.55
CA ILE A 128 -36.55 15.04 -54.86
C ILE A 128 -37.07 15.71 -56.14
N ASN A 129 -37.41 14.92 -57.16
CA ASN A 129 -38.02 15.39 -58.41
C ASN A 129 -39.38 14.70 -58.60
N ILE A 130 -40.39 15.45 -59.02
CA ILE A 130 -41.73 14.95 -59.36
C ILE A 130 -42.11 15.51 -60.72
N ASP A 131 -42.27 14.65 -61.74
CA ASP A 131 -42.67 15.00 -63.10
C ASP A 131 -41.84 16.15 -63.72
N GLY A 132 -40.54 16.13 -63.45
CA GLY A 132 -39.57 17.14 -63.90
C GLY A 132 -39.61 18.46 -63.13
N TRP A 133 -40.31 18.52 -61.99
CA TRP A 133 -40.26 19.61 -61.03
C TRP A 133 -39.38 19.25 -59.84
N SER A 134 -38.42 20.13 -59.53
CA SER A 134 -37.52 19.97 -58.39
C SER A 134 -38.20 20.39 -57.08
N VAL A 135 -38.20 19.53 -56.07
CA VAL A 135 -38.89 19.76 -54.80
C VAL A 135 -37.88 20.17 -53.75
N GLN A 136 -38.16 21.29 -53.07
CA GLN A 136 -37.37 21.79 -51.96
C GLN A 136 -38.28 22.12 -50.78
N LYS A 137 -37.80 21.86 -49.55
CA LYS A 137 -38.44 22.32 -48.33
C LYS A 137 -37.83 23.67 -47.93
N SER A 138 -38.66 24.71 -47.81
CA SER A 138 -38.25 26.05 -47.37
C SER A 138 -39.31 26.63 -46.44
N GLY A 139 -38.89 27.18 -45.29
CA GLY A 139 -39.80 27.79 -44.31
C GLY A 139 -40.85 26.82 -43.73
N GLY A 140 -40.54 25.52 -43.64
CA GLY A 140 -41.48 24.49 -43.15
C GLY A 140 -42.45 23.94 -44.20
N TYR A 141 -42.42 24.44 -45.43
CA TYR A 141 -43.31 24.02 -46.52
C TYR A 141 -42.55 23.44 -47.70
N PHE A 142 -43.19 22.52 -48.41
CA PHE A 142 -42.70 21.99 -49.68
C PHE A 142 -43.15 22.87 -50.83
N ARG A 143 -42.19 23.26 -51.67
CA ARG A 143 -42.41 23.95 -52.93
C ARG A 143 -41.70 23.18 -54.04
N MET A 144 -42.30 23.18 -55.22
CA MET A 144 -41.68 22.59 -56.40
C MET A 144 -41.37 23.68 -57.42
N PHE A 145 -40.24 23.55 -58.11
CA PHE A 145 -39.75 24.53 -59.07
C PHE A 145 -39.42 23.86 -60.40
N LYS A 146 -39.79 24.52 -61.50
CA LYS A 146 -39.44 24.12 -62.86
C LYS A 146 -39.23 25.35 -63.72
N LYS A 147 -38.23 25.28 -64.61
CA LYS A 147 -37.98 26.32 -65.60
C LYS A 147 -38.82 26.02 -66.84
N ILE A 148 -39.66 26.97 -67.26
CA ILE A 148 -40.51 26.88 -68.46
C ILE A 148 -40.31 28.19 -69.23
N ASN A 149 -40.01 28.10 -70.54
CA ASN A 149 -39.76 29.27 -71.41
C ASN A 149 -38.76 30.28 -70.82
N GLY A 150 -37.69 29.81 -70.20
CA GLY A 150 -36.64 30.66 -69.62
C GLY A 150 -36.93 31.19 -68.21
N GLN A 151 -38.18 31.12 -67.72
CA GLN A 151 -38.58 31.61 -66.39
C GLN A 151 -38.75 30.48 -65.38
N VAL A 152 -38.45 30.75 -64.10
CA VAL A 152 -38.62 29.78 -63.01
C VAL A 152 -40.01 29.92 -62.41
N HIS A 153 -40.80 28.86 -62.50
CA HIS A 153 -42.11 28.79 -61.86
C HIS A 153 -42.03 27.99 -60.57
N GLY A 154 -42.73 28.46 -59.55
CA GLY A 154 -42.84 27.81 -58.24
C GLY A 154 -44.29 27.43 -57.94
N ILE A 155 -44.52 26.16 -57.58
CA ILE A 155 -45.82 25.69 -57.12
C ILE A 155 -45.70 25.31 -55.65
N TYR A 156 -46.55 25.89 -54.81
CA TYR A 156 -46.66 25.54 -53.41
C TYR A 156 -47.40 24.20 -53.24
N ILE A 157 -46.81 23.24 -52.53
CA ILE A 157 -47.41 21.92 -52.27
C ILE A 157 -48.20 21.95 -50.96
N GLY A 158 -47.54 22.31 -49.86
CA GLY A 158 -48.08 22.24 -48.50
C GLY A 158 -47.02 21.93 -47.44
N LYS A 159 -47.43 21.69 -46.18
CA LYS A 159 -46.53 21.29 -45.09
C LYS A 159 -45.94 19.88 -45.27
N ASN A 160 -46.70 19.00 -45.92
CA ASN A 160 -46.33 17.62 -46.21
C ASN A 160 -46.15 17.41 -47.72
N LEU A 161 -45.19 16.58 -48.10
CA LEU A 161 -44.97 16.20 -49.49
C LEU A 161 -45.91 15.06 -49.88
N ASP A 162 -47.04 15.40 -50.52
CA ASP A 162 -47.94 14.41 -51.11
C ASP A 162 -47.80 14.42 -52.64
N LYS A 163 -47.40 13.27 -53.19
CA LYS A 163 -47.19 13.09 -54.63
C LYS A 163 -48.46 13.31 -55.44
N LYS A 164 -49.63 12.86 -54.98
CA LYS A 164 -50.91 13.01 -55.70
C LYS A 164 -51.32 14.48 -55.75
N ILE A 165 -51.16 15.22 -54.65
CA ILE A 165 -51.45 16.66 -54.59
C ILE A 165 -50.48 17.42 -55.52
N ALA A 166 -49.19 17.09 -55.49
CA ALA A 166 -48.20 17.69 -56.36
C ALA A 166 -48.56 17.49 -57.84
N GLN A 167 -48.86 16.26 -58.26
CA GLN A 167 -49.25 15.94 -59.63
C GLN A 167 -50.54 16.65 -60.05
N LYS A 168 -51.54 16.74 -59.17
CA LYS A 168 -52.78 17.48 -59.44
C LYS A 168 -52.49 18.97 -59.67
N LYS A 169 -51.64 19.58 -58.85
CA LYS A 169 -51.24 20.99 -59.00
C LYS A 169 -50.42 21.23 -60.27
N ILE A 170 -49.52 20.32 -60.64
CA ILE A 170 -48.77 20.39 -61.91
C ILE A 170 -49.73 20.35 -63.10
N LYS A 171 -50.69 19.40 -63.11
CA LYS A 171 -51.69 19.31 -64.19
C LYS A 171 -52.52 20.58 -64.30
N LEU A 172 -52.97 21.13 -63.18
CA LEU A 172 -53.70 22.40 -63.17
C LEU A 172 -52.85 23.57 -63.68
N PHE A 173 -51.58 23.62 -63.30
CA PHE A 173 -50.66 24.66 -63.76
C PHE A 173 -50.38 24.56 -65.26
N ASN A 174 -50.13 23.36 -65.79
CA ASN A 174 -49.93 23.14 -67.22
C ASN A 174 -51.18 23.49 -68.05
N LYS A 175 -52.39 23.21 -67.53
CA LYS A 175 -53.64 23.63 -68.18
C LYS A 175 -53.76 25.16 -68.29
N LYS A 176 -53.29 25.91 -67.28
CA LYS A 176 -53.28 27.38 -67.29
C LYS A 176 -52.19 27.99 -68.16
N LEU A 177 -51.17 27.22 -68.52
CA LEU A 177 -50.08 27.67 -69.39
C LEU A 177 -50.40 27.43 -70.88
N ASN A 178 -51.23 26.44 -71.18
CA ASN A 178 -51.55 26.01 -72.54
C ASN A 178 -52.94 26.45 -73.02
N GLY A 179 -53.70 27.16 -72.20
CA GLY A 179 -54.99 27.76 -72.55
C GLY A 179 -54.94 29.25 -72.27
#